data_AF-A0A844TRI8-F1
#
_entry.id   AF-A0A844TRI8-F1
#
_cell.length_a   1.000
_cell.length_b   1.000
_cell.length_c   1.000
_cell.angle_alpha   90.00
_cell.angle_beta   90.00
_cell.angle_gamma   90.00
#
_symmetry.space_group_name_H-M   'P 1'
#
loop_
_entity.id
_entity.type
_entity.pdbx_description
1 polymer ?
#
loop_
_entity_poly.entity_id
_entity_poly.type
_entity_poly.pdbx_seq_one_letter_code
_entity_poly.pdbx_strand_id
1 'polypeptide(L)'
;MLKKAFLALFIYTLAAGAHAQAPTSEEVKQALYDRYAISQSAGQLRNALRTEVAVGPCVPQGSQYQCQIDNKALGTSIPMIFDFDPSTKKWKYVREIRN
;
A
#
# COMPACT_ATOMS: atom_id res chain seq x y z
N MET A 1 21.85 -37.74 30.17
CA MET A 1 22.20 -37.45 28.77
C MET A 1 21.21 -36.43 28.23
N LEU A 2 21.58 -35.14 28.27
CA LEU A 2 20.69 -34.03 27.94
C LEU A 2 20.97 -33.57 26.50
N LYS A 3 20.15 -34.03 25.55
CA LYS A 3 20.06 -33.46 24.21
C LYS A 3 19.34 -32.11 24.31
N LYS A 4 19.95 -31.03 23.83
CA LYS A 4 19.27 -29.80 23.39
C LYS A 4 20.28 -28.95 22.62
N ALA A 5 20.42 -29.26 21.34
CA ALA A 5 21.01 -28.37 20.36
C ALA A 5 19.90 -27.41 19.89
N PHE A 6 20.06 -26.12 20.20
CA PHE A 6 19.35 -25.04 19.51
C PHE A 6 20.26 -23.82 19.52
N LEU A 7 21.18 -23.79 18.57
CA LEU A 7 21.88 -22.56 18.18
C LEU A 7 21.43 -22.23 16.76
N ALA A 8 20.27 -21.57 16.65
CA ALA A 8 19.82 -20.96 15.43
C ALA A 8 19.80 -19.46 15.66
N LEU A 9 20.85 -18.77 15.22
CA LEU A 9 20.83 -17.32 15.08
C LEU A 9 21.43 -16.96 13.73
N PHE A 10 20.65 -17.23 12.68
CA PHE A 10 20.87 -16.67 11.36
C PHE A 10 20.48 -15.19 11.42
N ILE A 11 21.45 -14.34 11.72
CA ILE A 11 21.30 -12.89 11.53
C ILE A 11 21.59 -12.62 10.05
N TYR A 12 20.56 -12.62 9.22
CA TYR A 12 20.63 -11.99 7.91
C TYR A 12 20.44 -10.48 8.09
N THR A 13 21.55 -9.77 8.34
CA THR A 13 21.62 -8.33 8.14
C THR A 13 21.67 -8.04 6.64
N LEU A 14 20.50 -7.91 6.01
CA LEU A 14 20.36 -7.24 4.72
C LEU A 14 20.00 -5.77 4.97
N ALA A 15 21.02 -4.99 5.35
CA ALA A 15 21.02 -3.55 5.16
C ALA A 15 21.49 -3.27 3.73
N ALA A 16 20.60 -3.47 2.76
CA ALA A 16 20.77 -3.00 1.38
C ALA A 16 19.51 -2.21 1.08
N GLY A 17 19.65 -0.96 0.62
CA GLY A 17 18.57 0.02 0.43
C GLY A 17 17.27 -0.64 -0.03
N ALA A 18 16.40 -0.92 0.94
CA ALA A 18 15.14 -1.58 0.66
C ALA A 18 14.27 -0.51 0.01
N HIS A 19 14.17 -0.55 -1.31
CA HIS A 19 12.95 -0.07 -1.95
C HIS A 19 11.81 -0.69 -1.14
N ALA A 20 10.99 0.14 -0.49
CA ALA A 20 9.85 -0.36 0.26
C ALA A 20 9.11 -1.34 -0.66
N GLN A 21 8.86 -2.55 -0.16
CA GLN A 21 8.15 -3.56 -0.93
C GLN A 21 6.86 -2.93 -1.46
N ALA A 22 6.51 -3.20 -2.73
CA ALA A 22 5.33 -2.62 -3.35
C ALA A 22 4.11 -2.70 -2.40
N PRO A 23 3.29 -1.63 -2.33
CA PRO A 23 2.15 -1.63 -1.42
C PRO A 23 1.19 -2.75 -1.77
N THR A 24 0.67 -3.41 -0.74
CA THR A 24 -0.43 -4.36 -0.88
C THR A 24 -1.74 -3.63 -1.21
N SER A 25 -2.72 -4.35 -1.77
CA SER A 25 -4.07 -3.80 -2.02
C SER A 25 -4.66 -3.16 -0.76
N GLU A 26 -4.49 -3.78 0.41
CA GLU A 26 -5.03 -3.27 1.66
C GLU A 26 -4.32 -1.99 2.13
N GLU A 27 -3.00 -1.89 1.95
CA GLU A 27 -2.25 -0.66 2.25
C GLU A 27 -2.64 0.49 1.33
N VAL A 28 -2.85 0.21 0.03
CA VAL A 28 -3.37 1.20 -0.93
C VAL A 28 -4.76 1.68 -0.51
N LYS A 29 -5.68 0.76 -0.20
CA LYS A 29 -7.03 1.11 0.28
C LYS A 29 -6.99 1.89 1.58
N GLN A 30 -6.10 1.53 2.50
CA GLN A 30 -5.91 2.29 3.74
C GLN A 30 -5.36 3.69 3.47
N ALA A 31 -4.43 3.85 2.53
CA ALA A 31 -3.91 5.17 2.12
C ALA A 31 -5.01 6.05 1.49
N LEU A 32 -5.88 5.46 0.68
CA LEU A 32 -7.05 6.14 0.11
C LEU A 32 -8.07 6.48 1.20
N TYR A 33 -8.32 5.58 2.14
CA TYR A 33 -9.15 5.85 3.31
C TYR A 33 -8.59 7.04 4.10
N ASP A 34 -7.32 7.01 4.46
CA ASP A 34 -6.67 8.08 5.24
C ASP A 34 -6.74 9.43 4.50
N ARG A 35 -6.68 9.43 3.16
CA ARG A 35 -6.84 10.62 2.32
C ARG A 35 -8.27 11.16 2.31
N TYR A 36 -9.27 10.31 2.12
CA TYR A 36 -10.65 10.74 1.86
C TYR A 36 -11.58 10.68 3.08
N ALA A 37 -11.19 10.02 4.17
CA ALA A 37 -12.02 9.88 5.38
C ALA A 37 -12.33 11.22 6.05
N ILE A 38 -11.54 12.26 5.79
CA ILE A 38 -11.81 13.63 6.25
C ILE A 38 -12.95 14.28 5.45
N SER A 39 -13.17 13.84 4.20
CA SER A 39 -14.10 14.45 3.24
C SER A 39 -15.44 13.71 3.09
N GLN A 40 -15.51 12.44 3.49
CA GLN A 40 -16.70 11.59 3.36
C GLN A 40 -17.02 10.92 4.69
N SER A 41 -18.25 10.42 4.87
CA SER A 41 -18.57 9.62 6.06
C SER A 41 -17.67 8.37 6.09
N ALA A 42 -16.93 8.20 7.20
CA ALA A 42 -15.90 7.17 7.32
C ALA A 42 -16.42 5.75 7.05
N GLY A 43 -17.67 5.45 7.45
CA GLY A 43 -18.29 4.14 7.23
C GLY A 43 -18.62 3.86 5.76
N GLN A 44 -19.18 4.85 5.04
CA GLN A 44 -19.51 4.69 3.62
C GLN A 44 -18.24 4.55 2.78
N LEU A 45 -17.22 5.37 3.06
CA LEU A 45 -15.94 5.31 2.36
C LEU A 45 -15.24 3.96 2.56
N ARG A 46 -15.20 3.45 3.80
CA ARG A 46 -14.59 2.14 4.08
C ARG A 46 -15.32 1.01 3.36
N ASN A 47 -16.65 1.08 3.28
CA ASN A 47 -17.42 0.10 2.54
C ASN A 47 -17.15 0.18 1.03
N ALA A 48 -17.19 1.37 0.44
CA ALA A 48 -16.91 1.59 -0.98
C ALA A 48 -15.50 1.11 -1.37
N LEU A 49 -14.47 1.44 -0.57
CA LEU A 49 -13.10 0.97 -0.81
C LEU A 49 -12.99 -0.56 -0.76
N ARG A 50 -13.82 -1.23 0.04
CA ARG A 50 -13.84 -2.69 0.15
C ARG A 50 -14.58 -3.35 -1.01
N THR A 51 -15.75 -2.82 -1.39
CA THR A 51 -16.67 -3.50 -2.33
C THR A 51 -16.49 -3.03 -3.78
N GLU A 52 -16.19 -1.75 -3.98
CA GLU A 52 -16.21 -1.10 -5.29
C GLU A 52 -14.81 -0.82 -5.83
N VAL A 53 -13.81 -0.70 -4.95
CA VAL A 53 -12.43 -0.43 -5.38
C VAL A 53 -11.61 -1.72 -5.45
N ALA A 54 -11.01 -1.97 -6.61
CA ALA A 54 -9.94 -2.95 -6.80
C ALA A 54 -8.62 -2.24 -7.05
N VAL A 55 -7.54 -2.83 -6.54
CA VAL A 55 -6.18 -2.33 -6.72
C VAL A 55 -5.49 -3.30 -7.67
N GLY A 56 -5.15 -2.80 -8.86
CA GLY A 56 -4.37 -3.52 -9.86
C GLY A 56 -2.87 -3.51 -9.53
N PRO A 57 -2.02 -3.89 -10.49
CA PRO A 57 -0.58 -3.92 -10.30
C PRO A 57 -0.02 -2.56 -9.85
N CYS A 58 0.91 -2.60 -8.89
CA CYS A 58 1.70 -1.45 -8.47
C CYS A 58 3.10 -1.55 -9.09
N VAL A 59 3.45 -0.59 -9.94
CA VAL A 59 4.76 -0.52 -10.60
C VAL A 59 5.66 0.51 -9.93
N PRO A 60 6.96 0.23 -9.76
CA PRO A 60 7.87 1.19 -9.15
C PRO A 60 8.09 2.41 -10.07
N GLN A 61 8.12 3.60 -9.47
CA GLN A 61 8.42 4.87 -10.12
C GLN A 61 9.38 5.67 -9.23
N GLY A 62 10.69 5.38 -9.35
CA GLY A 62 11.71 5.94 -8.46
C GLY A 62 11.53 5.44 -7.03
N SER A 63 11.31 6.35 -6.07
CA SER A 63 11.01 6.01 -4.68
C SER A 63 9.52 5.73 -4.42
N GLN A 64 8.66 5.99 -5.41
CA GLN A 64 7.20 5.89 -5.31
C GLN A 64 6.70 4.66 -6.06
N TYR A 65 5.42 4.33 -5.88
CA TYR A 65 4.72 3.30 -6.67
C TYR A 65 3.50 3.88 -7.35
N GLN A 66 3.34 3.57 -8.62
CA GLN A 66 2.11 3.81 -9.36
C GLN A 66 1.23 2.57 -9.29
N CYS A 67 0.07 2.67 -8.67
CA CYS A 67 -0.93 1.60 -8.61
C CYS A 67 -2.12 1.95 -9.50
N GLN A 68 -2.63 0.95 -10.22
CA GLN A 68 -3.89 1.08 -10.95
C GLN A 68 -5.07 0.96 -9.96
N ILE A 69 -5.95 1.96 -9.91
CA ILE A 69 -7.13 1.95 -9.03
C ILE A 69 -8.38 1.81 -9.88
N ASP A 70 -9.04 0.65 -9.79
CA ASP A 70 -10.27 0.35 -10.52
C ASP A 70 -11.48 0.64 -9.64
N ASN A 71 -12.30 1.60 -10.02
CA ASN A 71 -13.59 1.86 -9.41
C ASN A 71 -14.70 1.17 -10.23
N LYS A 72 -15.22 0.07 -9.69
CA LYS A 72 -16.26 -0.75 -10.33
C LYS A 72 -17.58 -0.01 -10.49
N ALA A 73 -17.95 0.86 -9.54
CA ALA A 73 -19.20 1.60 -9.59
C ALA A 73 -19.20 2.62 -10.73
N LEU A 74 -18.04 3.21 -11.03
CA LEU A 74 -17.88 4.22 -12.07
C LEU A 74 -17.36 3.65 -13.41
N GLY A 75 -16.92 2.38 -13.42
CA GLY A 75 -16.29 1.77 -14.60
C GLY A 75 -14.97 2.45 -14.98
N THR A 76 -14.33 3.14 -14.03
CA THR A 76 -13.10 3.93 -14.28
C THR A 76 -11.88 3.22 -13.72
N SER A 77 -10.77 3.36 -14.42
CA SER A 77 -9.46 2.86 -13.99
C SER A 77 -8.50 4.04 -13.95
N ILE A 78 -8.03 4.40 -12.76
CA ILE A 78 -7.24 5.62 -12.53
C ILE A 78 -5.86 5.23 -11.98
N PRO A 79 -4.77 5.52 -12.70
CA PRO A 79 -3.42 5.35 -12.14
C PRO A 79 -3.16 6.40 -11.06
N MET A 80 -2.72 5.96 -9.88
CA MET A 80 -2.42 6.82 -8.73
C MET A 80 -1.04 6.50 -8.15
N ILE A 81 -0.38 7.53 -7.63
CA ILE A 81 0.96 7.47 -7.04
C ILE A 81 0.87 7.39 -5.51
N PHE A 82 1.66 6.47 -4.96
CA PHE A 82 1.80 6.24 -3.52
C PHE A 82 3.26 6.33 -3.10
N ASP A 83 3.51 6.90 -1.93
CA ASP A 83 4.83 7.03 -1.33
C ASP A 83 4.86 6.42 0.06
N PHE A 84 5.96 5.78 0.44
CA PHE A 84 6.10 5.17 1.75
C PHE A 84 6.58 6.21 2.76
N ASP A 85 5.78 6.46 3.79
CA ASP A 85 6.19 7.31 4.89
C ASP A 85 6.93 6.49 5.96
N PRO A 86 8.25 6.67 6.13
CA PRO A 86 9.03 5.93 7.12
C PRO A 86 8.69 6.32 8.56
N SER A 87 8.18 7.54 8.82
CA SER A 87 7.69 7.94 10.15
C SER A 87 6.36 7.26 10.47
N THR A 88 5.54 7.16 9.43
CA THR A 88 4.28 6.43 9.28
C THR A 88 4.32 4.94 9.57
N LYS A 89 5.36 4.32 8.98
CA LYS A 89 5.34 2.96 8.44
C LYS A 89 4.10 2.67 7.60
N LYS A 90 3.65 3.64 6.80
CA LYS A 90 2.42 3.56 6.00
C LYS A 90 2.64 4.13 4.60
N TRP A 91 1.90 3.60 3.64
CA TRP A 91 1.77 4.19 2.32
C TRP A 91 0.84 5.41 2.36
N LYS A 92 1.20 6.45 1.61
CA LYS A 92 0.43 7.69 1.49
C LYS A 92 0.09 7.94 0.03
N TYR A 93 -1.16 8.33 -0.23
CA TYR A 93 -1.56 8.85 -1.52
C TYR A 93 -0.84 10.17 -1.81
N VAL A 94 -0.24 10.27 -3.00
CA VAL A 94 0.46 11.48 -3.47
C VAL A 94 -0.39 12.22 -4.51
N ARG A 95 -0.71 11.56 -5.62
CA ARG A 95 -1.44 12.16 -6.75
C ARG A 95 -2.06 11.13 -7.68
N GLU A 96 -3.12 11.52 -8.38
CA GLU A 96 -3.60 10.87 -9.60
C GLU A 96 -2.70 11.24 -10.78
N ILE A 97 -2.53 10.33 -11.73
CA ILE A 97 -1.94 10.65 -13.03
C ILE A 97 -3.10 10.91 -13.99
N ARG A 98 -3.25 12.16 -14.41
CA ARG A 98 -4.21 12.58 -15.43
C ARG A 98 -3.43 12.92 -16.70
N ASN A 99 -3.84 12.32 -17.82
CA ASN A 99 -3.36 12.71 -19.15
C ASN A 99 -3.95 14.06 -19.55
#